data_AF-A0A142X090-F1
#
_entry.id   AF-A0A142X090-F1
#
_cell.length_a   1.000
_cell.length_b   1.000
_cell.length_c   1.000
_cell.angle_alpha   90.00
_cell.angle_beta   90.00
_cell.angle_gamma   90.00
#
_symmetry.space_group_name_H-M   'P 1'
#
loop_
_entity.id
_entity.type
_entity.pdbx_description
1 polymer ?
#
loop_
_entity_poly.entity_id
_entity_poly.type
_entity_poly.pdbx_seq_one_letter_code
_entity_poly.pdbx_strand_id
1 'polypeptide(L)'
;MTFRTLLVTPDFDKALDAFRPFLAQQGWPDRLTWVFREDVAAFRRRRWVRLPLAEDNEDLARAYFQYGQRQGRGVTLEAFCAVEGMSACFVWVPQDDQAASYAMQKPLGLKLPASSVEAGVVRWAARWKWIKWSTRLSGNGGLSDQLPSRAEALAWTSSVTGLAARRHGRGR
;
A
#
# COMPACT_ATOMS: atom_id res chain seq x y z
N MET A 1 -6.13 16.71 -20.76
CA MET A 1 -5.08 16.15 -19.86
C MET A 1 -4.53 14.89 -20.49
N THR A 2 -3.28 14.92 -20.94
CA THR A 2 -2.65 13.83 -21.70
C THR A 2 -2.12 12.79 -20.71
N PHE A 3 -2.75 11.61 -20.63
CA PHE A 3 -2.17 10.46 -19.94
C PHE A 3 -0.92 10.02 -20.71
N ARG A 4 0.25 10.50 -20.31
CA ARG A 4 1.52 10.03 -20.86
C ARG A 4 1.71 8.59 -20.40
N THR A 5 1.57 7.64 -21.32
CA THR A 5 1.92 6.23 -21.08
C THR A 5 3.37 6.18 -20.65
N LEU A 6 3.62 5.98 -19.35
CA LEU A 6 4.96 5.79 -18.83
C LEU A 6 5.42 4.41 -19.27
N LEU A 7 6.48 4.35 -20.08
CA LEU A 7 7.13 3.09 -20.49
C LEU A 7 7.94 2.47 -19.35
N VAL A 8 8.21 3.26 -18.30
CA VAL A 8 9.00 2.87 -17.12
C VAL A 8 8.27 3.36 -15.88
N THR A 9 8.21 2.54 -14.84
CA THR A 9 7.68 2.95 -13.52
C THR A 9 8.54 4.11 -12.99
N PRO A 10 7.94 5.27 -12.66
CA PRO A 10 8.70 6.41 -12.16
C PRO A 10 9.26 6.12 -10.76
N ASP A 11 10.16 6.98 -10.27
CA ASP A 11 10.54 6.95 -8.86
C ASP A 11 9.35 7.27 -7.95
N PHE A 12 9.49 6.94 -6.66
CA PHE A 12 8.40 7.05 -5.70
C PHE A 12 7.85 8.47 -5.59
N ASP A 13 8.72 9.48 -5.50
CA ASP A 13 8.30 10.87 -5.34
C ASP A 13 7.53 11.37 -6.57
N LYS A 14 7.98 11.06 -7.80
CA LYS A 14 7.20 11.36 -9.02
C LYS A 14 5.89 10.59 -9.08
N ALA A 15 5.83 9.37 -8.55
CA ALA A 15 4.57 8.64 -8.44
C ALA A 15 3.61 9.37 -7.49
N LEU A 16 4.11 9.97 -6.39
CA LEU A 16 3.29 10.79 -5.49
C LEU A 16 2.83 12.09 -6.15
N ASP A 17 3.68 12.73 -6.96
CA ASP A 17 3.32 13.93 -7.72
C ASP A 17 2.17 13.67 -8.69
N ALA A 18 2.04 12.45 -9.22
CA ALA A 18 0.89 12.03 -10.02
C ALA A 18 -0.30 11.60 -9.16
N PHE A 19 -0.06 11.00 -8.00
CA PHE A 19 -1.11 10.44 -7.16
C PHE A 19 -1.91 11.48 -6.39
N ARG A 20 -1.27 12.52 -5.85
CA ARG A 20 -1.99 13.58 -5.09
C ARG A 20 -3.03 14.32 -5.95
N PRO A 21 -2.70 14.78 -7.18
CA PRO A 21 -3.70 15.38 -8.07
C PRO A 21 -4.79 14.40 -8.48
N PHE A 22 -4.43 13.12 -8.70
CA PHE A 22 -5.41 12.07 -9.00
C PHE A 22 -6.43 11.93 -7.87
N LEU A 23 -6.00 11.93 -6.61
CA LEU A 23 -6.91 11.89 -5.46
C LEU A 23 -7.77 13.17 -5.37
N ALA A 24 -7.15 14.35 -5.49
CA ALA A 24 -7.86 15.63 -5.40
C ALA A 24 -8.95 15.76 -6.49
N GLN A 25 -8.66 15.34 -7.73
CA GLN A 25 -9.64 15.32 -8.84
C GLN A 25 -10.85 14.44 -8.57
N GLN A 26 -10.71 13.48 -7.65
CA GLN A 26 -11.73 12.50 -7.30
C GLN A 26 -12.41 12.85 -5.96
N GLY A 27 -12.12 14.04 -5.42
CA GLY A 27 -12.69 14.53 -4.16
C GLY A 27 -12.08 13.91 -2.91
N TRP A 28 -10.91 13.29 -3.01
CA TRP A 28 -10.18 12.71 -1.88
C TRP A 28 -9.16 13.69 -1.31
N PRO A 29 -8.83 13.59 0.00
CA PRO A 29 -7.73 14.36 0.57
C PRO A 29 -6.40 14.06 -0.13
N ASP A 30 -5.63 15.10 -0.43
CA ASP A 30 -4.32 15.01 -1.07
C ASP A 30 -3.17 14.72 -0.07
N ARG A 31 -3.43 14.92 1.22
CA ARG A 31 -2.52 14.53 2.30
C ARG A 31 -2.53 13.01 2.45
N LEU A 32 -1.39 12.39 2.15
CA LEU A 32 -1.24 10.93 2.19
C LEU A 32 -0.79 10.45 3.56
N THR A 33 -1.22 9.26 3.95
CA THR A 33 -0.62 8.50 5.04
C THR A 33 -0.56 7.03 4.67
N TRP A 34 0.54 6.34 5.02
CA TRP A 34 0.77 4.96 4.59
C TRP A 34 0.30 3.97 5.64
N VAL A 35 -0.45 2.97 5.21
CA VAL A 35 -1.00 1.93 6.07
C VAL A 35 -0.61 0.54 5.59
N PHE A 36 -0.47 -0.37 6.53
CA PHE A 36 -0.29 -1.80 6.28
C PHE A 36 -1.46 -2.59 6.85
N ARG A 37 -1.52 -3.89 6.52
CA ARG A 37 -2.56 -4.81 6.99
C ARG A 37 -2.79 -4.78 8.50
N GLU A 38 -1.76 -4.51 9.28
CA GLU A 38 -1.82 -4.42 10.74
C GLU A 38 -2.50 -3.15 11.27
N ASP A 39 -2.59 -2.10 10.44
CA ASP A 39 -3.13 -0.78 10.79
C ASP A 39 -4.59 -0.62 10.42
N VAL A 40 -5.12 -1.52 9.59
CA VAL A 40 -6.49 -1.47 9.10
C VAL A 40 -7.31 -2.69 9.50
N ALA A 41 -8.62 -2.49 9.58
CA ALA A 41 -9.60 -3.55 9.79
C ALA A 41 -10.92 -3.20 9.09
N ALA A 42 -11.60 -4.22 8.56
CA ALA A 42 -12.96 -4.10 8.07
C ALA A 42 -13.90 -4.80 9.06
N PHE A 43 -14.66 -4.04 9.84
CA PHE A 43 -15.57 -4.59 10.85
C PHE A 43 -16.96 -3.95 10.73
N ARG A 44 -18.00 -4.79 10.70
CA ARG A 44 -19.41 -4.38 10.55
C ARG A 44 -19.63 -3.41 9.37
N ARG A 45 -19.11 -3.76 8.19
CA ARG A 45 -19.17 -2.94 6.96
C ARG A 45 -18.53 -1.55 7.08
N ARG A 46 -17.72 -1.30 8.11
CA ARG A 46 -16.94 -0.07 8.28
C ARG A 46 -15.46 -0.36 8.22
N ARG A 47 -14.70 0.58 7.66
CA ARG A 47 -13.24 0.59 7.70
C ARG A 47 -12.78 1.26 8.99
N TRP A 48 -11.78 0.68 9.63
CA TRP A 48 -11.16 1.20 10.83
C TRP A 48 -9.66 1.34 10.60
N VAL A 49 -9.10 2.46 11.05
CA VAL A 49 -7.67 2.74 11.01
C VAL A 49 -7.16 2.93 12.44
N ARG A 50 -6.07 2.26 12.78
CA ARG A 50 -5.37 2.45 14.04
C ARG A 50 -4.49 3.69 13.95
N LEU A 51 -4.64 4.61 14.90
CA LEU A 51 -3.76 5.77 15.06
C LEU A 51 -3.11 5.76 16.47
N PRO A 52 -1.93 6.36 16.67
CA PRO A 52 -1.02 6.83 15.62
C PRO A 52 -0.50 5.65 14.78
N LEU A 53 -0.18 5.93 13.51
CA LEU A 53 0.52 4.98 12.64
C LEU A 53 1.98 4.90 13.06
N ALA A 54 2.66 3.83 12.65
CA ALA A 54 4.10 3.73 12.87
C ALA A 54 4.83 4.76 11.98
N GLU A 55 5.84 5.42 12.55
CA GLU A 55 6.56 6.51 11.89
C GLU A 55 7.32 6.03 10.64
N ASP A 56 7.72 4.77 10.62
CA ASP A 56 8.45 4.11 9.53
C ASP A 56 7.55 3.62 8.37
N ASN A 57 6.22 3.82 8.46
CA ASN A 57 5.30 3.32 7.44
C ASN A 57 5.59 3.91 6.04
N GLU A 58 5.96 5.19 5.95
CA GLU A 58 6.28 5.81 4.66
C GLU A 58 7.58 5.27 4.07
N ASP A 59 8.63 5.15 4.89
CA ASP A 59 9.92 4.60 4.46
C ASP A 59 9.76 3.16 3.99
N LEU A 60 8.96 2.36 4.70
CA LEU A 60 8.67 0.99 4.30
C LEU A 60 7.84 0.93 3.01
N ALA A 61 6.85 1.81 2.84
CA ALA A 61 6.07 1.90 1.59
C ALA A 61 6.96 2.29 0.40
N ARG A 62 7.86 3.26 0.59
CA ARG A 62 8.87 3.67 -0.41
C ARG A 62 9.79 2.51 -0.78
N ALA A 63 10.33 1.80 0.20
CA ALA A 63 11.19 0.65 -0.03
C ALA A 63 10.45 -0.48 -0.75
N TYR A 64 9.18 -0.73 -0.41
CA TYR A 64 8.34 -1.74 -1.06
C TYR A 64 7.97 -1.34 -2.50
N PHE A 65 7.74 -0.05 -2.75
CA PHE A 65 7.56 0.48 -4.11
C PHE A 65 8.81 0.27 -4.97
N GLN A 66 9.99 0.62 -4.46
CA GLN A 66 11.27 0.41 -5.15
C GLN A 66 11.56 -1.08 -5.39
N TYR A 67 11.17 -1.95 -4.46
CA TYR A 67 11.17 -3.39 -4.69
C TYR A 67 10.31 -3.74 -5.92
N GLY A 68 9.05 -3.30 -5.97
CA GLY A 68 8.15 -3.57 -7.09
C GLY A 68 8.65 -3.01 -8.43
N GLN A 69 9.26 -1.82 -8.42
CA GLN A 69 9.89 -1.23 -9.61
C GLN A 69 11.00 -2.14 -10.15
N ARG A 70 11.85 -2.69 -9.28
CA ARG A 70 12.94 -3.62 -9.67
C ARG A 70 12.42 -4.97 -10.18
N GLN A 71 11.23 -5.39 -9.78
CA GLN A 71 10.60 -6.59 -10.31
C GLN A 71 10.10 -6.42 -11.74
N GLY A 72 9.95 -5.18 -12.24
CA GLY A 72 9.58 -4.90 -13.63
C GLY A 72 8.14 -5.23 -14.02
N ARG A 73 7.29 -5.62 -13.05
CA ARG A 73 5.89 -6.00 -13.27
C ARG A 73 4.89 -4.85 -13.08
N GLY A 74 5.40 -3.64 -12.82
CA GLY A 74 4.61 -2.47 -12.48
C GLY A 74 4.21 -2.39 -11.00
N VAL A 75 3.83 -1.19 -10.54
CA VAL A 75 3.48 -0.92 -9.14
C VAL A 75 2.20 -0.11 -9.08
N THR A 76 1.37 -0.36 -8.08
CA THR A 76 0.13 0.39 -7.86
C THR A 76 0.18 1.17 -6.55
N LEU A 77 -0.18 2.45 -6.61
CA LEU A 77 -0.56 3.24 -5.44
C LEU A 77 -2.07 3.24 -5.30
N GLU A 78 -2.57 2.85 -4.14
CA GLU A 78 -4.00 2.71 -3.91
C GLU A 78 -4.43 3.39 -2.62
N ALA A 79 -5.52 4.16 -2.69
CA ALA A 79 -6.19 4.68 -1.52
C ALA A 79 -7.09 3.59 -0.92
N PHE A 80 -7.01 3.39 0.39
CA PHE A 80 -7.87 2.47 1.12
C PHE A 80 -9.08 3.18 1.74
N CYS A 81 -8.92 4.32 2.38
CA CYS A 81 -10.00 5.10 3.00
C CYS A 81 -9.54 6.52 3.35
N ALA A 82 -10.50 7.42 3.57
CA ALA A 82 -10.20 8.72 4.16
C ALA A 82 -10.23 8.60 5.69
N VAL A 83 -9.34 9.32 6.37
CA VAL A 83 -9.24 9.34 7.83
C VAL A 83 -8.65 10.67 8.30
N GLU A 84 -9.38 11.41 9.14
CA GLU A 84 -8.93 12.69 9.73
C GLU A 84 -8.40 13.69 8.67
N GLY A 85 -9.05 13.76 7.52
CA GLY A 85 -8.64 14.65 6.42
C GLY A 85 -7.38 14.17 5.68
N MET A 86 -6.99 12.91 5.82
CA MET A 86 -5.90 12.27 5.09
C MET A 86 -6.42 11.07 4.30
N SER A 87 -5.74 10.74 3.21
CA SER A 87 -5.95 9.50 2.47
C SER A 87 -5.02 8.42 3.02
N ALA A 88 -5.58 7.38 3.64
CA ALA A 88 -4.84 6.19 4.03
C ALA A 88 -4.57 5.35 2.78
N CYS A 89 -3.31 5.19 2.42
CA CYS A 89 -2.86 4.61 1.17
C CYS A 89 -1.91 3.43 1.41
N PHE A 90 -1.78 2.57 0.41
CA PHE A 90 -0.83 1.46 0.42
C PHE A 90 -0.22 1.25 -0.96
N VAL A 91 0.92 0.57 -0.97
CA VAL A 91 1.59 0.13 -2.21
C VAL A 91 1.22 -1.32 -2.46
N TRP A 92 0.78 -1.62 -3.68
CA TRP A 92 0.53 -2.97 -4.13
C TRP A 92 1.53 -3.36 -5.23
N VAL A 93 2.15 -4.52 -5.04
CA VAL A 93 3.13 -5.10 -5.98
C VAL A 93 2.64 -6.50 -6.35
N PRO A 94 2.50 -6.82 -7.65
CA PRO A 94 2.14 -8.17 -8.08
C PRO A 94 3.23 -9.17 -7.67
N GLN A 95 2.83 -10.32 -7.14
CA GLN A 95 3.75 -11.38 -6.70
C GLN A 95 4.42 -12.09 -7.88
N ASP A 96 3.69 -12.26 -8.98
CA ASP A 96 4.14 -12.94 -10.20
C ASP A 96 3.51 -12.30 -11.46
N ASP A 97 3.91 -12.81 -12.63
CA ASP A 97 3.45 -12.32 -13.93
C ASP A 97 1.95 -12.60 -14.16
N GLN A 98 1.41 -13.63 -13.53
CA GLN A 98 0.00 -13.99 -13.63
C GLN A 98 -0.88 -12.99 -12.85
N ALA A 99 -0.48 -12.64 -11.63
CA ALA A 99 -1.11 -11.59 -10.83
C ALA A 99 -1.03 -10.22 -11.51
N ALA A 100 0.12 -9.90 -12.13
CA ALA A 100 0.28 -8.68 -12.92
C ALA A 100 -0.68 -8.66 -14.12
N SER A 101 -0.80 -9.78 -14.83
CA SER A 101 -1.68 -9.91 -16.00
C SER A 101 -3.16 -9.81 -15.61
N TYR A 102 -3.59 -10.52 -14.55
CA TYR A 102 -4.97 -10.43 -14.06
C TYR A 102 -5.35 -9.04 -13.55
N ALA A 103 -4.40 -8.32 -12.95
CA ALA A 103 -4.60 -6.94 -12.53
C ALA A 103 -4.54 -5.92 -13.69
N MET A 104 -4.28 -6.37 -14.93
CA MET A 104 -4.01 -5.54 -16.10
C MET A 104 -2.97 -4.46 -15.80
N GLN A 105 -1.89 -4.90 -15.16
CA GLN A 105 -0.96 -4.00 -14.50
C GLN A 105 -0.23 -3.11 -15.51
N LYS A 106 -0.19 -1.82 -15.19
CA LYS A 106 0.60 -0.80 -15.91
C LYS A 106 1.90 -0.54 -15.15
N PRO A 107 2.91 0.09 -15.77
CA PRO A 107 4.14 0.46 -15.05
C PRO A 107 3.86 1.25 -13.76
N LEU A 108 2.89 2.17 -13.79
CA LEU A 108 2.30 2.79 -12.60
C LEU A 108 0.77 2.72 -12.66
N GLY A 109 0.15 2.06 -11.68
CA GLY A 109 -1.28 2.09 -11.43
C GLY A 109 -1.62 3.08 -10.32
N LEU A 110 -2.69 3.86 -10.50
CA LEU A 110 -3.27 4.69 -9.45
C LEU A 110 -4.71 4.23 -9.24
N LYS A 111 -5.08 3.85 -8.02
CA LYS A 111 -6.40 3.30 -7.70
C LYS A 111 -7.02 3.97 -6.48
N LEU A 112 -8.34 3.96 -6.47
CA LEU A 112 -9.17 4.41 -5.35
C LEU A 112 -10.46 3.59 -5.36
N PRO A 113 -11.14 3.45 -4.21
CA PRO A 113 -12.40 2.75 -4.13
C PRO A 113 -13.51 3.64 -4.73
N ALA A 114 -14.51 3.00 -5.35
CA ALA A 114 -15.57 3.70 -6.10
C ALA A 114 -16.35 4.77 -5.30
N SER A 115 -16.31 4.73 -3.98
CA SER A 115 -16.84 5.77 -3.11
C SER A 115 -15.81 6.15 -2.04
N SER A 116 -15.77 7.43 -1.68
CA SER A 116 -15.04 7.88 -0.50
C SER A 116 -15.65 7.26 0.74
N VAL A 117 -14.82 6.48 1.45
CA VAL A 117 -15.21 5.83 2.70
C VAL A 117 -14.40 6.47 3.81
N GLU A 118 -15.06 7.27 4.64
CA GLU A 118 -14.47 7.78 5.87
C GLU A 118 -14.34 6.63 6.87
N ALA A 119 -13.13 6.43 7.40
CA ALA A 119 -12.83 5.38 8.34
C ALA A 119 -13.03 5.83 9.79
N GLY A 120 -13.42 4.88 10.64
CA GLY A 120 -13.40 5.08 12.09
C GLY A 120 -11.97 5.03 12.63
N VAL A 121 -11.63 5.95 13.52
CA VAL A 121 -10.32 6.01 14.18
C VAL A 121 -10.31 5.18 15.46
N VAL A 122 -9.24 4.42 15.68
CA VAL A 122 -9.00 3.68 16.91
C VAL A 122 -7.64 4.05 17.49
N ARG A 123 -7.65 4.79 18.60
CA ARG A 123 -6.42 5.19 19.30
C ARG A 123 -5.98 4.21 20.38
N TRP A 124 -6.91 3.44 20.92
CA TRP A 124 -6.70 2.56 22.06
C TRP A 124 -6.28 1.16 21.61
N ALA A 125 -5.11 0.70 22.05
CA ALA A 125 -4.56 -0.61 21.66
C ALA A 125 -5.48 -1.79 22.04
N ALA A 126 -6.14 -1.74 23.20
CA ALA A 126 -7.08 -2.78 23.62
C ALA A 126 -8.29 -2.88 22.68
N ARG A 127 -8.89 -1.73 22.32
CA ARG A 127 -9.99 -1.65 21.36
C ARG A 127 -9.56 -2.14 19.98
N TRP A 128 -8.33 -1.83 19.57
CA TRP A 128 -7.78 -2.34 18.30
C TRP A 128 -7.68 -3.87 18.29
N LYS A 129 -7.12 -4.46 19.34
CA LYS A 129 -7.02 -5.92 19.47
C LYS A 129 -8.40 -6.57 19.41
N TRP A 130 -9.39 -5.99 20.10
CA TRP A 130 -10.77 -6.47 20.05
C TRP A 130 -11.36 -6.40 18.63
N ILE A 131 -11.23 -5.26 17.94
CA ILE A 131 -11.73 -5.12 16.56
C ILE A 131 -11.07 -6.13 15.63
N LYS A 132 -9.74 -6.33 15.70
CA LYS A 132 -9.03 -7.31 14.87
C LYS A 132 -9.49 -8.74 15.17
N TRP A 133 -9.67 -9.08 16.45
CA TRP A 133 -10.20 -10.38 16.85
C TRP A 133 -11.62 -10.61 16.31
N SER A 134 -12.52 -9.64 16.48
CA SER A 134 -13.89 -9.74 15.97
C SER A 134 -13.95 -9.79 14.44
N THR A 135 -13.04 -9.11 13.75
CA THR A 135 -12.93 -9.17 12.29
C THR A 135 -12.58 -10.58 11.81
N ARG A 136 -11.62 -11.24 12.48
CA ARG A 136 -11.23 -12.63 12.19
C ARG A 136 -12.40 -13.60 12.38
N LEU A 137 -13.17 -13.43 13.46
CA LEU A 137 -14.34 -14.28 13.73
C LEU A 137 -15.49 -14.08 12.75
N SER A 138 -15.63 -12.87 12.19
CA SER A 138 -16.75 -12.53 11.31
C SER A 138 -16.51 -12.93 9.84
N GLY A 139 -15.35 -13.52 9.50
CA GLY A 139 -14.97 -13.85 8.12
C GLY A 139 -14.83 -12.63 7.18
N ASN A 140 -14.83 -11.41 7.73
CA ASN A 140 -14.88 -10.15 6.96
C ASN A 140 -13.49 -9.59 6.62
N GLY A 141 -12.45 -10.44 6.62
CA GLY A 141 -11.05 -10.05 6.42
C GLY A 141 -10.69 -9.58 5.01
N GLY A 142 -11.48 -9.96 4.00
CA GLY A 142 -11.08 -9.92 2.59
C GLY A 142 -10.64 -8.54 2.05
N LEU A 143 -11.13 -7.44 2.61
CA LEU A 143 -10.71 -6.11 2.18
C LEU A 143 -9.34 -5.72 2.72
N SER A 144 -9.03 -6.07 3.98
CA SER A 144 -7.71 -5.81 4.56
C SER A 144 -6.63 -6.76 4.04
N ASP A 145 -7.02 -7.93 3.53
CA ASP A 145 -6.09 -8.93 3.01
C ASP A 145 -5.41 -8.49 1.71
N GLN A 146 -5.96 -7.49 1.02
CA GLN A 146 -5.34 -6.87 -0.16
C GLN A 146 -4.13 -6.00 0.18
N LEU A 147 -4.03 -5.48 1.42
CA LEU A 147 -2.89 -4.70 1.85
C LEU A 147 -1.73 -5.65 2.16
N PRO A 148 -0.49 -5.28 1.83
CA PRO A 148 0.68 -6.01 2.31
C PRO A 148 0.76 -5.94 3.83
N SER A 149 1.25 -7.00 4.46
CA SER A 149 1.73 -6.89 5.85
C SER A 149 3.06 -6.15 5.89
N ARG A 150 3.37 -5.49 7.02
CA ARG A 150 4.73 -4.95 7.22
C ARG A 150 5.80 -6.02 7.12
N ALA A 151 5.53 -7.20 7.68
CA ALA A 151 6.48 -8.31 7.67
C ALA A 151 6.79 -8.79 6.25
N GLU A 152 5.78 -8.90 5.39
CA GLU A 152 5.98 -9.18 3.96
C GLU A 152 6.83 -8.08 3.32
N ALA A 153 6.43 -6.81 3.46
CA ALA A 153 7.17 -5.69 2.87
C ALA A 153 8.65 -5.68 3.30
N LEU A 154 8.93 -5.92 4.59
CA LEU A 154 10.29 -6.02 5.14
C LEU A 154 11.05 -7.24 4.59
N ALA A 155 10.41 -8.40 4.46
CA ALA A 155 11.05 -9.59 3.92
C ALA A 155 11.49 -9.38 2.46
N TRP A 156 10.66 -8.72 1.67
CA TRP A 156 10.95 -8.41 0.26
C TRP A 156 12.07 -7.37 0.11
N THR A 157 12.08 -6.33 0.94
CA THR A 157 13.15 -5.31 0.91
C THR A 157 14.48 -5.88 1.40
N SER A 158 14.45 -6.74 2.41
CA SER A 158 15.65 -7.41 2.94
C SER A 158 16.26 -8.40 1.95
N SER A 159 15.43 -9.14 1.21
CA SER A 159 15.88 -10.11 0.20
C SER A 159 16.70 -9.45 -0.92
N VAL A 160 16.40 -8.21 -1.28
CA VAL A 160 17.19 -7.48 -2.30
C VAL A 160 18.52 -6.97 -1.74
N THR A 161 18.55 -6.57 -0.48
CA THR A 161 19.79 -6.13 0.19
C THR A 161 20.74 -7.33 0.42
N GLY A 162 20.19 -8.51 0.73
CA GLY A 162 20.95 -9.76 0.88
C GLY A 162 21.48 -10.35 -0.43
N LEU A 163 20.79 -10.16 -1.57
CA LEU A 163 21.29 -10.62 -2.88
C LEU A 163 22.46 -9.77 -3.39
N ALA A 164 22.49 -8.47 -3.06
CA ALA A 164 23.60 -7.58 -3.40
C ALA A 164 24.90 -8.00 -2.67
N ALA A 165 24.80 -8.47 -1.43
CA ALA A 165 25.95 -8.93 -0.64
C ALA A 165 26.55 -10.26 -1.12
N ARG A 166 25.77 -11.15 -1.77
CA ARG A 166 26.25 -12.48 -2.23
C ARG A 166 26.89 -12.49 -3.61
N ARG A 167 26.81 -11.41 -4.40
CA ARG A 167 27.47 -11.32 -5.73
C ARG A 167 28.91 -10.78 -5.70
N HIS A 168 29.49 -10.51 -4.53
CA HIS A 168 30.88 -10.07 -4.38
C HIS A 168 31.85 -11.12 -3.82
N GLY A 169 31.44 -12.38 -3.75
CA GLY A 169 32.25 -13.47 -3.19
C GLY A 169 32.31 -14.72 -4.05
N ARG A 170 32.75 -14.62 -5.31
CA ARG A 170 33.30 -15.75 -6.08
C ARG A 170 34.14 -15.21 -7.24
N GLY A 171 35.39 -14.92 -6.91
CA GLY A 171 36.43 -14.54 -7.84
C GLY A 171 37.76 -14.78 -7.16
N ARG A 172 38.16 -16.05 -7.07
CA ARG A 172 39.54 -16.54 -7.01
C ARG A 172 39.52 -18.04 -7.28
#